data_AF-I8UH97-F1
#
_entry.id   AF-I8UH97-F1
#
_cell.length_a   1.000
_cell.length_b   1.000
_cell.length_c   1.000
_cell.angle_alpha   90.00
_cell.angle_beta   90.00
_cell.angle_gamma   90.00
#
_symmetry.space_group_name_H-M   'P 1'
#
loop_
_entity.id
_entity.type
_entity.pdbx_description
1 polymer ?
#
loop_
_entity_poly.entity_id
_entity_poly.type
_entity_poly.pdbx_seq_one_letter_code
_entity_poly.pdbx_strand_id
1 'polypeptide(L)'
;METVFPYFLEAYCFQSLETEELPEAIASFKEGETLAMQEQLISELQQLLQNHKLSHAQQLIETYGSRSFSLQHTQQWLTYLLTAFQS
;
A
#
# COMPACT_ATOMS: atom_id res chain seq x y z
N MET A 1 -15.13 7.04 -7.71
CA MET A 1 -14.18 5.93 -7.89
C MET A 1 -13.48 5.77 -6.57
N GLU A 2 -13.68 4.65 -5.90
CA GLU A 2 -12.95 4.32 -4.67
C GLU A 2 -11.50 4.03 -5.04
N THR A 3 -10.56 4.61 -4.29
CA THR A 3 -9.12 4.39 -4.46
C THR A 3 -8.74 3.05 -3.88
N VAL A 4 -7.90 2.28 -4.59
CA VAL A 4 -7.56 0.90 -4.21
C VAL A 4 -6.54 0.87 -3.07
N PHE A 5 -5.67 1.87 -2.94
CA PHE A 5 -4.64 1.89 -1.91
C PHE A 5 -5.21 1.95 -0.47
N PRO A 6 -6.16 2.83 -0.12
CA PRO A 6 -6.85 2.79 1.18
C PRO A 6 -7.56 1.46 1.45
N TYR A 7 -8.21 0.89 0.43
CA TYR A 7 -8.85 -0.42 0.54
C TYR A 7 -7.84 -1.53 0.86
N PHE A 8 -6.72 -1.58 0.15
CA PHE A 8 -5.64 -2.53 0.43
C PHE A 8 -5.13 -2.38 1.88
N LEU A 9 -4.94 -1.14 2.35
CA LEU A 9 -4.51 -0.88 3.72
C LEU A 9 -5.54 -1.39 4.74
N GLU A 10 -6.81 -1.07 4.56
CA GLU A 10 -7.88 -1.40 5.51
C GLU A 10 -8.20 -2.91 5.53
N ALA A 11 -8.29 -3.54 4.35
CA ALA A 11 -8.74 -4.91 4.22
C ALA A 11 -7.63 -5.96 4.35
N TYR A 12 -6.37 -5.60 4.05
CA TYR A 12 -5.25 -6.54 4.01
C TYR A 12 -4.11 -6.18 4.97
N CYS A 13 -3.93 -4.91 5.32
CA CYS A 13 -2.91 -4.48 6.28
C CYS A 13 -3.53 -4.23 7.67
N PHE A 14 -4.06 -5.30 8.30
CA PHE A 14 -4.70 -5.23 9.61
C PHE A 14 -3.83 -4.54 10.68
N GLN A 15 -4.47 -4.01 11.73
CA GLN A 15 -3.81 -3.23 12.80
C GLN A 15 -2.64 -3.97 13.49
N SER A 16 -2.66 -5.30 13.50
CA SER A 16 -1.61 -6.14 14.08
C SER A 16 -0.57 -6.62 13.08
N LEU A 17 -0.71 -6.27 11.79
CA LEU A 17 0.16 -6.77 10.74
C LEU A 17 1.60 -6.40 11.13
N GLU A 18 2.43 -7.38 11.40
CA GLU A 18 3.86 -7.14 11.58
C GLU A 18 4.51 -6.88 10.21
N THR A 19 5.71 -6.29 10.20
CA THR A 19 6.42 -6.05 8.92
C THR A 19 6.69 -7.36 8.16
N GLU A 20 6.85 -8.46 8.89
CA GLU A 20 7.10 -9.80 8.35
C GLU A 20 5.86 -10.45 7.72
N GLU A 21 4.66 -9.99 8.06
CA GLU A 21 3.36 -10.49 7.53
C GLU A 21 2.89 -9.71 6.28
N LEU A 22 3.59 -8.63 5.92
CA LEU A 22 3.27 -7.84 4.73
C LEU A 22 3.33 -8.63 3.39
N PRO A 23 4.29 -9.55 3.16
CA PRO A 23 4.29 -10.40 1.97
C PRO A 23 3.02 -11.24 1.84
N GLU A 24 2.46 -11.69 2.96
CA GLU A 24 1.25 -12.53 3.00
C GLU A 24 0.00 -11.70 2.67
N ALA A 25 -0.05 -10.45 3.14
CA ALA A 25 -1.08 -9.49 2.76
C ALA A 25 -1.04 -9.18 1.24
N ILE A 26 0.16 -9.01 0.68
CA ILE A 26 0.33 -8.80 -0.77
C ILE A 26 -0.13 -10.03 -1.57
N ALA A 27 0.27 -11.23 -1.14
CA ALA A 27 -0.14 -12.48 -1.78
C ALA A 27 -1.67 -12.64 -1.74
N SER A 28 -2.27 -12.40 -0.56
CA SER A 28 -3.73 -12.47 -0.38
C SER A 28 -4.48 -11.49 -1.27
N PHE A 29 -3.97 -10.28 -1.45
CA PHE A 29 -4.56 -9.30 -2.39
C PHE A 29 -4.43 -9.77 -3.84
N LYS A 30 -3.25 -10.28 -4.24
CA LYS A 30 -3.01 -10.78 -5.61
C LYS A 30 -3.90 -11.97 -5.98
N GLU A 31 -4.18 -12.84 -5.03
CA GLU A 31 -5.03 -14.01 -5.21
C GLU A 31 -6.53 -13.69 -5.14
N GLY A 32 -6.91 -12.75 -4.26
CA GLY A 32 -8.30 -12.41 -4.01
C GLY A 32 -8.90 -11.38 -4.97
N GLU A 33 -8.08 -10.48 -5.53
CA GLU A 33 -8.55 -9.31 -6.28
C GLU A 33 -8.29 -9.39 -7.79
N THR A 34 -9.12 -8.68 -8.55
CA THR A 34 -9.01 -8.65 -10.01
C THR A 34 -7.71 -8.00 -10.49
N LEU A 35 -7.24 -8.40 -11.67
CA LEU A 35 -6.07 -7.78 -12.31
C LEU A 35 -6.22 -6.25 -12.44
N ALA A 36 -7.44 -5.77 -12.75
CA ALA A 36 -7.71 -4.34 -12.86
C ALA A 36 -7.47 -3.59 -11.54
N MET A 37 -7.82 -4.19 -10.40
CA MET A 37 -7.55 -3.60 -9.09
C MET A 37 -6.05 -3.61 -8.75
N GLN A 38 -5.33 -4.66 -9.12
CA GLN A 38 -3.88 -4.73 -8.97
C GLN A 38 -3.17 -3.66 -9.81
N GLU A 39 -3.56 -3.49 -11.08
CA GLU A 39 -3.02 -2.45 -11.96
C GLU A 39 -3.33 -1.04 -11.45
N GLN A 40 -4.55 -0.82 -10.93
CA GLN A 40 -4.92 0.46 -10.31
C GLN A 40 -4.07 0.72 -9.06
N LEU A 41 -3.86 -0.27 -8.19
CA LEU A 41 -3.00 -0.14 -7.01
C LEU A 41 -1.56 0.24 -7.40
N ILE A 42 -0.99 -0.44 -8.40
CA ILE A 42 0.34 -0.11 -8.93
C ILE A 42 0.40 1.34 -9.42
N SER A 43 -0.62 1.80 -10.15
CA SER A 43 -0.70 3.18 -10.63
C SER A 43 -0.78 4.18 -9.47
N GLU A 44 -1.59 3.91 -8.46
CA GLU A 44 -1.72 4.75 -7.26
C GLU A 44 -0.39 4.84 -6.50
N LEU A 45 0.31 3.72 -6.30
CA LEU A 45 1.62 3.68 -5.64
C LEU A 45 2.67 4.51 -6.41
N GLN A 46 2.71 4.40 -7.75
CA GLN A 46 3.59 5.21 -8.59
C GLN A 46 3.30 6.70 -8.46
N GLN A 47 2.02 7.09 -8.48
CA GLN A 47 1.61 8.49 -8.33
C GLN A 47 1.97 9.07 -6.98
N LEU A 48 1.86 8.29 -5.91
CA LEU A 48 2.25 8.70 -4.55
C LEU A 48 3.77 8.92 -4.44
N LEU A 49 4.57 8.05 -5.07
CA LEU A 49 6.03 8.16 -5.11
C LEU A 49 6.54 9.32 -5.98
N GLN A 50 5.97 9.54 -7.17
CA GLN A 50 6.49 10.52 -8.13
C GLN A 50 6.12 11.98 -7.80
N ASN A 51 4.94 12.22 -7.22
CA ASN A 51 4.41 13.58 -7.04
C ASN A 51 4.78 14.23 -5.69
N HIS A 52 5.79 13.72 -4.98
CA HIS A 52 6.11 14.15 -3.60
C HIS A 52 4.90 14.09 -2.65
N LYS A 53 3.90 13.25 -2.95
CA LYS A 53 2.69 13.05 -2.13
C LYS A 53 2.94 12.10 -0.97
N LEU A 54 4.18 12.02 -0.48
CA LEU A 54 4.57 11.13 0.60
C LEU A 54 3.87 11.46 1.92
N SER A 55 3.63 12.75 2.20
CA SER A 55 2.84 13.17 3.37
C SER A 55 1.39 12.71 3.28
N HIS A 56 0.81 12.74 2.07
CA HIS A 56 -0.53 12.22 1.84
C HIS A 56 -0.56 10.69 2.00
N ALA A 57 0.42 9.98 1.43
CA ALA A 57 0.53 8.54 1.61
C ALA A 57 0.72 8.15 3.08
N GLN A 58 1.52 8.91 3.83
CA GLN A 58 1.71 8.74 5.26
C GLN A 58 0.37 8.85 6.01
N GLN A 59 -0.45 9.86 5.70
CA GLN A 59 -1.78 10.01 6.29
C GLN A 59 -2.71 8.84 5.95
N LEU A 60 -2.68 8.33 4.72
CA LEU A 60 -3.47 7.17 4.34
C LEU A 60 -3.04 5.92 5.11
N ILE A 61 -1.73 5.68 5.23
CA ILE A 61 -1.18 4.56 5.99
C ILE A 61 -1.54 4.66 7.49
N GLU A 62 -1.52 5.87 8.05
CA GLU A 62 -1.92 6.09 9.44
C GLU A 62 -3.41 5.87 9.63
N THR A 63 -4.24 6.38 8.72
CA THR A 63 -5.71 6.32 8.82
C THR A 63 -6.25 4.91 8.58
N TYR A 64 -5.80 4.25 7.51
CA TYR A 64 -6.37 2.98 7.04
C TYR A 64 -5.53 1.77 7.44
N GLY A 65 -4.21 1.93 7.51
CA GLY A 65 -3.29 0.87 7.94
C GLY A 65 -2.93 0.93 9.43
N SER A 66 -3.43 1.92 10.17
CA SER A 66 -3.14 2.14 11.61
C SER A 66 -1.63 2.16 11.93
N ARG A 67 -0.82 2.67 11.00
CA ARG A 67 0.65 2.69 11.09
C ARG A 67 1.18 4.12 11.02
N SER A 68 1.94 4.52 12.03
CA SER A 68 2.63 5.81 12.05
C SER A 68 4.07 5.66 11.55
N PHE A 69 4.32 6.04 10.30
CA PHE A 69 5.65 6.03 9.70
C PHE A 69 6.26 7.43 9.63
N SER A 70 7.59 7.52 9.56
CA SER A 70 8.25 8.73 9.07
C SER A 70 8.06 8.86 7.55
N LEU A 71 8.32 10.04 6.97
CA LEU A 71 8.29 10.19 5.51
C LEU A 71 9.28 9.26 4.80
N GLN A 72 10.46 9.05 5.39
CA GLN A 72 11.47 8.14 4.85
C GLN A 72 10.98 6.68 4.87
N HIS A 73 10.42 6.24 6.01
CA HIS A 73 9.83 4.89 6.10
C HIS A 73 8.64 4.74 5.16
N THR A 74 7.79 5.77 5.03
CA THR A 74 6.68 5.78 4.07
C THR A 74 7.17 5.55 2.65
N GLN A 75 8.21 6.28 2.23
CA GLN A 75 8.78 6.11 0.89
C GLN A 75 9.35 4.70 0.68
N GLN A 76 10.12 4.18 1.62
CA GLN A 76 10.67 2.82 1.55
C GLN A 76 9.56 1.77 1.46
N TRP A 77 8.51 1.94 2.26
CA TRP A 77 7.38 1.03 2.31
C TRP A 77 6.58 1.03 1.01
N LEU A 78 6.27 2.20 0.45
CA LEU A 78 5.62 2.31 -0.87
C LEU A 78 6.49 1.74 -1.99
N THR A 79 7.81 1.94 -1.94
CA THR A 79 8.75 1.40 -2.92
C THR A 79 8.79 -0.13 -2.86
N TYR A 80 8.78 -0.68 -1.65
CA TYR A 80 8.68 -2.12 -1.43
C TYR A 80 7.38 -2.69 -2.00
N LEU A 81 6.23 -2.09 -1.67
CA LEU A 81 4.93 -2.50 -2.21
C LEU A 81 4.92 -2.47 -3.73
N LEU A 82 5.36 -1.37 -4.33
CA LEU A 82 5.36 -1.21 -5.79
C LEU A 82 6.19 -2.30 -6.45
N THR A 83 7.38 -2.58 -5.91
CA THR A 83 8.25 -3.65 -6.40
C THR A 83 7.57 -5.02 -6.28
N ALA A 84 6.94 -5.30 -5.14
CA ALA A 84 6.29 -6.57 -4.87
C ALA A 84 5.03 -6.81 -5.71
N PHE A 85 4.31 -5.75 -6.10
CA PHE A 85 3.16 -5.86 -7.00
C PHE A 85 3.56 -5.97 -8.48
N GLN A 86 4.74 -5.47 -8.85
CA GLN A 86 5.28 -5.57 -10.22
C GLN A 86 6.07 -6.86 -10.49
N SER A 87 6.53 -7.55 -9.45
CA SER A 87 7.13 -8.89 -9.54
C SER A 87 6.08 -9.98 -9.71
#